data_AF-A0A9P7XJ62-F1
#
_entry.id   AF-A0A9P7XJ62-F1
#
_cell.length_a   1.000
_cell.length_b   1.000
_cell.length_c   1.000
_cell.angle_alpha   90.00
_cell.angle_beta   90.00
_cell.angle_gamma   90.00
#
_symmetry.space_group_name_H-M   'P 1'
#
loop_
_entity.id
_entity.type
_entity.pdbx_description
1 polymer ?
#
loop_
_entity_poly.entity_id
_entity_poly.type
_entity_poly.pdbx_seq_one_letter_code
_entity_poly.pdbx_strand_id
1 'polypeptide(L)'
;MAINYLILYCLVEGQSASNAFYVNAKPTEAVCDLKVHIKTENPNTFIGVDAKDLTLWRILIPSGNLRSAITVNALDDDNKTELDNLRKRLSEVFPKSPDDNTYILVRRPPSELYLPAYKKIRITERWQ
;
A
#
# COMPACT_ATOMS: atom_id res chain seq x y z
N MET A 1 8.70 25.89 -17.64
CA MET A 1 9.06 25.16 -16.39
C MET A 1 8.92 23.69 -16.68
N ALA A 2 9.98 22.89 -16.52
CA ALA A 2 9.89 21.44 -16.68
C ALA A 2 9.08 20.86 -15.52
N ILE A 3 8.03 20.10 -15.82
CA ILE A 3 7.30 19.33 -14.81
C ILE A 3 8.19 18.14 -14.48
N ASN A 4 8.85 18.17 -13.32
CA ASN A 4 9.60 17.01 -12.85
C ASN A 4 8.60 16.04 -12.23
N TYR A 5 8.47 14.84 -12.78
CA TYR A 5 7.59 13.80 -12.25
C TYR A 5 8.37 12.89 -11.30
N LEU A 6 7.70 12.42 -10.26
CA LEU A 6 8.16 11.35 -9.41
C LEU A 6 7.64 10.03 -10.00
N ILE A 7 8.55 9.10 -10.24
CA ILE A 7 8.22 7.70 -10.56
C ILE A 7 8.23 6.95 -9.23
N LEU A 8 7.07 6.44 -8.82
CA LEU A 8 6.92 5.73 -7.55
C LEU A 8 6.53 4.28 -7.81
N TYR A 9 7.36 3.33 -7.37
CA TYR A 9 7.07 1.91 -7.48
C TYR A 9 6.14 1.46 -6.36
N CYS A 10 5.07 0.78 -6.72
CA CYS A 10 4.01 0.34 -5.83
C CYS A 10 3.98 -1.19 -5.75
N LEU A 11 3.79 -1.70 -4.53
CA LEU A 11 3.63 -3.10 -4.22
C LEU A 11 2.30 -3.29 -3.51
N VAL A 12 1.52 -4.30 -3.90
CA VAL A 12 0.27 -4.60 -3.20
C VAL A 12 0.55 -5.61 -2.10
N GLU A 13 0.08 -5.34 -0.89
CA GLU A 13 0.29 -6.23 0.25
C GLU A 13 -0.21 -7.65 -0.05
N GLY A 14 0.66 -8.63 0.24
CA GLY A 14 0.38 -10.05 0.00
C GLY A 14 0.57 -10.51 -1.45
N GLN A 15 0.96 -9.61 -2.37
CA GLN A 15 1.35 -9.98 -3.74
C GLN A 15 2.86 -10.11 -3.88
N SER A 16 3.30 -10.91 -4.86
CA SER A 16 4.70 -11.03 -5.25
C SER A 16 5.26 -9.68 -5.68
N ALA A 17 6.51 -9.36 -5.31
CA ALA A 17 7.14 -8.12 -5.76
C ALA A 17 7.39 -8.06 -7.28
N SER A 18 7.32 -9.20 -7.98
CA SER A 18 7.27 -9.24 -9.45
C SER A 18 6.04 -8.55 -10.05
N ASN A 19 4.99 -8.32 -9.24
CA ASN A 19 3.78 -7.61 -9.65
C ASN A 19 3.85 -6.11 -9.32
N ALA A 20 5.04 -5.60 -8.98
CA ALA A 20 5.24 -4.17 -8.81
C ALA A 20 4.82 -3.41 -10.06
N PHE A 21 4.22 -2.25 -9.85
CA PHE A 21 3.85 -1.33 -10.92
C PHE A 21 4.28 0.08 -10.51
N TYR A 22 4.54 0.95 -11.49
CA TYR A 22 4.91 2.34 -11.19
C TYR A 22 3.71 3.25 -11.36
N VAL A 23 3.71 4.37 -10.64
CA VAL A 23 2.80 5.50 -10.88
C VAL A 23 3.62 6.76 -11.10
N ASN A 24 3.12 7.62 -12.00
CA ASN A 24 3.68 8.96 -12.20
C ASN A 24 2.88 9.95 -11.34
N ALA A 25 3.58 10.70 -10.50
CA ALA A 25 2.96 11.73 -9.68
C ALA A 25 3.78 13.02 -9.69
N LYS A 26 3.13 14.17 -9.46
CA LYS A 26 3.85 15.44 -9.38
C LYS A 26 4.33 15.67 -7.94
N PRO A 27 5.52 16.25 -7.74
CA PRO A 27 6.01 16.61 -6.40
C PRO A 27 5.04 17.53 -5.63
N THR A 28 4.23 18.33 -6.34
CA THR A 28 3.26 19.25 -5.75
C THR A 28 1.94 18.59 -5.32
N GLU A 29 1.66 17.38 -5.81
CA GLU A 29 0.47 16.61 -5.43
C GLU A 29 0.58 16.12 -3.99
N ALA A 30 -0.55 15.81 -3.37
CA ALA A 30 -0.62 15.33 -2.00
C ALA A 30 -0.71 13.79 -1.95
N VAL A 31 -0.52 13.22 -0.76
CA VAL A 31 -0.67 11.77 -0.53
C VAL A 31 -2.06 11.27 -0.92
N CYS A 32 -3.12 12.06 -0.75
CA CYS A 32 -4.47 11.68 -1.21
C CYS A 32 -4.55 11.53 -2.74
N ASP A 33 -3.84 12.37 -3.50
CA ASP A 33 -3.79 12.28 -4.96
C ASP A 33 -3.04 11.01 -5.39
N LEU A 34 -1.95 10.66 -4.67
CA LEU A 34 -1.22 9.41 -4.88
C LEU A 34 -2.13 8.18 -4.74
N LYS A 35 -3.03 8.15 -3.75
CA LYS A 35 -4.01 7.06 -3.61
C LYS A 35 -4.92 6.93 -4.85
N VAL A 36 -5.31 8.06 -5.45
CA VAL A 36 -6.13 8.08 -6.67
C VAL A 36 -5.34 7.58 -7.87
N HIS A 37 -4.09 8.00 -8.03
CA HIS A 37 -3.19 7.52 -9.10
C HIS A 37 -2.99 6.00 -9.02
N ILE A 38 -2.72 5.47 -7.82
CA ILE A 38 -2.55 4.02 -7.57
C ILE A 38 -3.79 3.23 -7.98
N LYS A 39 -4.98 3.68 -7.59
CA LYS A 39 -6.24 3.02 -7.96
C LYS A 39 -6.48 3.07 -9.48
N THR A 40 -6.21 4.22 -10.10
CA THR A 40 -6.42 4.43 -11.54
C THR A 40 -5.50 3.56 -12.38
N GLU A 41 -4.25 3.38 -11.94
CA GLU A 41 -3.26 2.57 -12.66
C GLU A 41 -3.57 1.06 -12.57
N ASN A 42 -4.14 0.60 -11.44
CA ASN A 42 -4.39 -0.82 -11.21
C ASN A 42 -5.85 -1.12 -10.81
N PRO A 43 -6.84 -0.77 -11.67
CA PRO A 43 -8.25 -0.73 -11.30
C PRO A 43 -8.83 -2.10 -10.95
N ASN A 44 -8.35 -3.16 -11.61
CA ASN A 44 -8.80 -4.53 -11.33
C ASN A 44 -8.35 -5.01 -9.95
N THR A 45 -7.15 -4.63 -9.51
CA THR A 45 -6.63 -5.02 -8.19
C THR A 45 -7.39 -4.33 -7.05
N PHE A 46 -7.87 -3.11 -7.31
CA PHE A 46 -8.59 -2.28 -6.34
C PHE A 46 -10.08 -2.17 -6.64
N ILE A 47 -10.65 -3.16 -7.33
CA ILE A 47 -12.09 -3.20 -7.60
C ILE A 47 -12.89 -3.21 -6.29
N GLY A 48 -13.92 -2.37 -6.21
CA GLY A 48 -14.76 -2.24 -5.01
C GLY A 48 -14.09 -1.56 -3.81
N VAL A 49 -12.86 -1.05 -3.96
CA VAL A 49 -12.14 -0.31 -2.90
C VAL A 49 -12.06 1.16 -3.28
N ASP A 50 -12.49 2.07 -2.41
CA ASP A 50 -12.28 3.50 -2.65
C ASP A 50 -10.82 3.87 -2.44
N ALA A 51 -10.31 4.83 -3.23
CA ALA A 51 -8.93 5.29 -3.10
C ALA A 51 -8.63 5.77 -1.68
N LYS A 52 -9.57 6.44 -1.03
CA LYS A 52 -9.43 6.94 0.36
C LYS A 52 -9.15 5.82 1.38
N ASP A 53 -9.65 4.60 1.11
CA ASP A 53 -9.59 3.44 2.00
C ASP A 53 -8.28 2.65 1.85
N LEU A 54 -7.44 3.00 0.87
CA LEU A 54 -6.10 2.42 0.74
C LEU A 54 -5.20 2.95 1.86
N THR A 55 -4.45 2.08 2.52
CA THR A 55 -3.36 2.47 3.43
C THR A 55 -2.04 2.38 2.67
N LEU A 56 -1.25 3.45 2.71
CA LEU A 56 0.03 3.53 2.00
C LEU A 56 1.19 3.56 3.00
N TRP A 57 2.22 2.78 2.71
CA TRP A 57 3.47 2.79 3.46
C TRP A 57 4.62 3.02 2.50
N ARG A 58 5.52 3.94 2.83
CA ARG A 58 6.84 3.98 2.21
C ARG A 58 7.68 2.88 2.85
N ILE A 59 8.24 2.00 2.04
CA ILE A 59 9.10 0.93 2.51
C ILE A 59 10.44 0.92 1.77
N LEU A 60 11.48 0.44 2.45
CA LEU A 60 12.81 0.21 1.89
C LEU A 60 13.04 -1.30 1.85
N ILE A 61 13.31 -1.83 0.65
CA ILE A 61 13.61 -3.26 0.46
C ILE A 61 15.07 -3.38 0.01
N PRO A 62 15.97 -3.93 0.84
CA PRO A 62 17.36 -4.15 0.44
C PRO A 62 17.45 -4.99 -0.84
N SER A 63 18.29 -4.55 -1.77
CA SER A 63 18.55 -5.22 -3.04
C SER A 63 18.91 -6.70 -2.82
N GLY A 64 18.09 -7.61 -3.37
CA GLY A 64 18.24 -9.08 -3.24
C GLY A 64 17.04 -9.81 -2.61
N ASN A 65 16.10 -9.09 -1.98
CA ASN A 65 15.00 -9.70 -1.21
C ASN A 65 13.60 -9.64 -1.87
N LEU A 66 13.51 -9.37 -3.17
CA LEU A 66 12.24 -9.14 -3.88
C LEU A 66 11.54 -10.42 -4.40
N ARG A 67 11.92 -11.61 -3.93
CA ARG A 67 11.40 -12.87 -4.52
C ARG A 67 10.07 -13.35 -3.91
N SER A 68 9.62 -12.80 -2.79
CA SER A 68 8.43 -13.26 -2.06
C SER A 68 7.35 -12.17 -1.93
N ALA A 69 6.16 -12.59 -1.51
CA ALA A 69 5.10 -11.65 -1.16
C ALA A 69 5.45 -10.89 0.12
N ILE A 70 5.24 -9.57 0.11
CA ILE A 70 5.63 -8.68 1.21
C ILE A 70 4.40 -8.25 2.01
N THR A 71 4.55 -8.22 3.34
CA THR A 71 3.55 -7.71 4.28
C THR A 71 4.16 -6.63 5.15
N VAL A 72 3.37 -5.64 5.59
CA VAL A 72 3.87 -4.53 6.42
C VAL A 72 4.49 -5.05 7.73
N ASN A 73 3.94 -6.14 8.29
CA ASN A 73 4.39 -6.70 9.56
C ASN A 73 5.69 -7.51 9.43
N ALA A 74 6.05 -7.95 8.22
CA ALA A 74 7.28 -8.71 7.97
C ALA A 74 8.50 -7.80 7.77
N LEU A 75 8.30 -6.48 7.68
CA LEU A 75 9.36 -5.50 7.49
C LEU A 75 9.77 -4.90 8.83
N ASP A 76 11.07 -4.72 9.02
CA ASP A 76 11.62 -4.00 10.17
C ASP A 76 11.00 -2.60 10.26
N ASP A 77 10.77 -2.13 11.48
CA ASP A 77 10.09 -0.84 11.69
C ASP A 77 10.90 0.34 11.10
N ASP A 78 12.22 0.26 11.09
CA ASP A 78 13.09 1.26 10.46
C ASP A 78 12.96 1.29 8.93
N ASN A 79 12.49 0.19 8.33
CA ASN A 79 12.32 0.04 6.88
C ASN A 79 10.93 0.44 6.40
N LYS A 80 10.01 0.88 7.27
CA LYS A 80 8.66 1.29 6.86
C LYS A 80 8.20 2.57 7.54
N THR A 81 7.46 3.39 6.80
CA THR A 81 6.86 4.63 7.30
C THR A 81 5.46 4.76 6.72
N GLU A 82 4.45 4.90 7.56
CA GLU A 82 3.08 5.14 7.09
C GLU A 82 2.98 6.53 6.43
N LEU A 83 2.22 6.61 5.34
CA LEU A 83 1.88 7.88 4.69
C LEU A 83 0.48 8.31 5.16
N ASP A 84 0.38 8.62 6.44
CA ASP A 84 -0.87 8.93 7.16
C ASP A 84 -1.35 10.38 6.92
N ASN A 85 -0.42 11.32 6.75
CA ASN A 85 -0.75 12.71 6.47
C ASN A 85 -1.16 12.90 5.01
N LEU A 86 -2.47 12.77 4.76
CA LEU A 86 -3.09 12.85 3.44
C LEU A 86 -2.84 14.16 2.68
N ARG A 87 -2.59 15.26 3.40
CA ARG A 87 -2.35 16.60 2.82
C ARG A 87 -0.88 16.87 2.53
N LYS A 88 0.02 16.02 3.01
CA LYS A 88 1.45 16.19 2.84
C LYS A 88 1.80 16.09 1.36
N ARG A 89 2.60 17.02 0.86
CA ARG A 89 3.05 17.02 -0.54
C ARG A 89 4.02 15.87 -0.78
N LEU A 90 3.99 15.30 -1.97
CA LEU A 90 4.92 14.23 -2.34
C LEU A 90 6.37 14.72 -2.34
N SER A 91 6.64 15.99 -2.62
CA SER A 91 7.98 16.59 -2.44
C SER A 91 8.47 16.60 -1.00
N GLU A 92 7.56 16.60 -0.01
CA GLU A 92 7.92 16.56 1.41
C GLU A 92 8.09 15.12 1.91
N VAL A 93 7.42 14.15 1.28
CA VAL A 93 7.57 12.71 1.56
C VAL A 93 8.82 12.14 0.87
N PHE A 94 9.06 12.60 -0.35
CA PHE A 94 10.16 12.22 -1.25
C PHE A 94 10.96 13.48 -1.64
N PRO A 95 11.75 14.05 -0.71
CA PRO A 95 12.54 15.26 -0.98
C PRO A 95 13.67 15.02 -2.00
N LYS A 96 14.03 13.76 -2.21
CA LYS A 96 14.91 13.29 -3.28
C LYS A 96 14.13 12.29 -4.13
N SER A 97 14.54 12.11 -5.38
CA SER A 97 14.03 11.00 -6.18
C SER A 97 14.19 9.70 -5.38
N PRO A 98 13.13 8.90 -5.22
CA PRO A 98 13.23 7.62 -4.54
C PRO A 98 14.29 6.77 -5.24
N ASP A 99 15.07 6.03 -4.45
CA ASP A 99 16.02 5.06 -4.98
C ASP A 99 15.29 3.80 -5.49
N ASP A 100 16.02 2.94 -6.19
CA ASP A 100 15.51 1.68 -6.76
C ASP A 100 14.99 0.70 -5.70
N ASN A 101 15.33 0.92 -4.42
CA ASN A 101 14.93 0.08 -3.29
C ASN A 101 13.73 0.66 -2.52
N THR A 102 13.21 1.83 -2.94
CA THR A 102 12.08 2.51 -2.30
C THR A 102 10.78 2.13 -2.98
N TYR A 103 9.86 1.55 -2.21
CA TYR A 103 8.55 1.16 -2.69
C TYR A 103 7.42 1.77 -1.85
N ILE A 104 6.25 1.86 -2.45
CA ILE A 104 4.99 2.17 -1.80
C ILE A 104 4.23 0.86 -1.61
N LEU A 105 4.17 0.36 -0.38
CA LEU A 105 3.34 -0.78 -0.05
C LEU A 105 1.89 -0.31 0.14
N VAL A 106 1.01 -0.85 -0.68
CA VAL A 106 -0.41 -0.55 -0.77
C VAL A 106 -1.19 -1.66 -0.09
N ARG A 107 -1.81 -1.33 1.05
CA ARG A 107 -2.71 -2.23 1.76
C ARG A 107 -4.15 -1.88 1.43
N ARG A 108 -4.92 -2.91 1.09
CA ARG A 108 -6.39 -2.83 0.96
C ARG A 108 -7.03 -2.82 2.35
N PRO A 109 -8.19 -2.18 2.53
CA PRO A 109 -8.94 -2.34 3.77
C PRO A 109 -9.23 -3.83 3.99
N PRO A 110 -9.33 -4.29 5.26
CA PRO A 110 -9.77 -5.66 5.54
C PRO A 110 -11.08 -5.88 4.81
N SER A 111 -11.16 -6.93 3.99
CA SER A 111 -12.44 -7.29 3.36
C SER A 111 -13.43 -7.55 4.50
N GLU A 112 -14.48 -6.75 4.60
CA GLU A 112 -15.65 -7.06 5.42
C GLU A 112 -16.35 -8.27 4.80
N LEU A 113 -15.73 -9.46 4.89
CA LEU A 113 -16.49 -10.69 4.91
C LEU A 113 -17.28 -10.64 6.22
N TYR A 114 -18.43 -9.96 6.19
CA TYR A 114 -19.48 -10.11 7.18
C TYR A 114 -19.77 -11.61 7.26
N LEU A 115 -19.18 -12.30 8.23
CA LEU A 115 -19.69 -13.58 8.65
C LEU A 115 -21.11 -13.29 9.14
N PRO A 116 -22.15 -13.80 8.48
CA PRO A 116 -23.50 -13.61 9.00
C PRO A 116 -23.54 -14.23 10.40
N ALA A 117 -24.15 -13.49 11.34
CA ALA A 117 -24.07 -13.71 12.79
C ALA A 117 -24.45 -15.13 13.27
N TYR A 118 -24.98 -15.99 12.40
CA TYR A 118 -25.40 -17.35 12.73
C TYR A 118 -24.27 -18.40 12.79
N LYS A 119 -23.02 -18.07 12.43
CA LYS A 119 -21.87 -19.00 12.57
C LYS A 119 -21.08 -18.88 13.88
N LYS A 120 -21.60 -18.17 14.88
CA LYS A 120 -21.14 -18.34 16.28
C LYS A 120 -21.71 -19.66 16.83
N ILE A 121 -21.15 -20.80 16.39
CA ILE A 121 -21.39 -22.09 17.04
C ILE A 121 -20.70 -22.01 18.41
N ARG A 122 -21.48 -21.80 19.47
CA ARG A 122 -21.03 -22.09 20.84
C ARG A 122 -21.03 -23.60 20.99
N ILE A 123 -19.88 -24.24 20.83
CA ILE A 123 -19.69 -25.59 21.37
C ILE A 123 -19.50 -25.40 22.87
N THR A 124 -20.60 -25.43 23.64
CA THR A 124 -20.50 -25.71 25.06
C THR A 124 -20.57 -27.22 25.19
N GLU A 125 -19.42 -27.86 25.36
CA GLU A 125 -19.36 -29.25 25.79
C GLU A 125 -19.99 -29.34 27.18
N ARG A 126 -21.22 -29.83 27.23
CA ARG A 126 -21.84 -30.40 28.42
C ARG A 126 -21.98 -31.89 28.13
N TRP A 127 -20.98 -32.66 28.50
CA TRP A 127 -21.11 -34.11 28.64
C TRP A 127 -21.36 -34.38 30.13
N GLN A 128 -22.51 -35.00 30.41
CA GLN A 128 -22.83 -35.63 31.70
C GLN A 128 -22.04 -36.92 31.86
#